data_AF-A0A321LP40-F1
#
_entry.id   AF-A0A321LP40-F1
#
_cell.length_a   1.000
_cell.length_b   1.000
_cell.length_c   1.000
_cell.angle_alpha   90.00
_cell.angle_beta   90.00
_cell.angle_gamma   90.00
#
_symmetry.space_group_name_H-M   'P 1'
#
loop_
_entity.id
_entity.type
_entity.pdbx_description
1 polymer ?
#
loop_
_entity_poly.entity_id
_entity_poly.type
_entity_poly.pdbx_seq_one_letter_code
_entity_poly.pdbx_strand_id
1 'polypeptide(L)'
;MSKRTHIVISEQLVQEIDTLVGKRGRSSFLTDAAWKEVRRLRMLKALEEASGSWKDKDHPELKGGSAKHVEKLRKEADKRFAPVTKR
;
A
#
# COMPACT_ATOMS: atom_id res chain seq x y z
N MET A 1 -0.86 24.94 -0.62
CA MET A 1 -0.59 25.87 0.50
C MET A 1 0.33 25.20 1.50
N SER A 2 1.32 25.92 2.03
CA SER A 2 2.18 25.42 3.12
C SER A 2 1.94 26.26 4.39
N LYS A 3 1.95 25.60 5.55
CA LYS A 3 1.86 26.23 6.87
C LYS A 3 3.14 25.93 7.63
N ARG A 4 3.77 26.95 8.22
CA ARG A 4 4.92 26.73 9.11
C ARG A 4 4.42 26.27 10.47
N THR A 5 5.05 25.22 11.00
CA THR A 5 4.74 24.64 12.30
C THR A 5 6.05 24.49 13.06
N HIS A 6 6.07 24.91 14.33
CA HIS A 6 7.22 24.68 15.20
C HIS A 6 7.09 23.28 15.83
N ILE A 7 8.15 22.48 15.75
CA ILE A 7 8.18 21.10 16.23
C ILE A 7 9.44 20.95 17.08
N VAL A 8 9.31 20.31 18.24
CA VAL A 8 10.43 19.99 19.13
C VAL A 8 10.95 18.60 18.77
N ILE A 9 12.24 18.51 18.49
CA ILE A 9 12.97 17.27 18.17
C ILE A 9 14.32 17.29 18.87
N SER A 10 14.89 16.11 19.14
CA SER A 10 16.20 16.01 19.80
C SER A 10 17.31 16.56 18.91
N GLU A 11 18.32 17.16 19.52
CA GLU A 11 19.47 17.72 18.79
C GLU A 11 20.21 16.64 18.00
N GLN A 12 20.39 15.46 18.59
CA GLN A 12 21.00 14.31 17.91
C GLN A 12 20.27 13.97 16.60
N LEU A 13 18.94 13.93 16.61
CA LEU A 13 18.16 13.62 15.42
C LEU A 13 18.30 14.71 14.34
N VAL A 14 18.37 15.98 14.75
CA VAL A 14 18.62 17.08 13.81
C VAL A 14 19.96 16.91 13.11
N GLN A 15 21.01 16.57 13.87
CA GLN A 15 22.34 16.36 13.35
C GLN A 15 22.38 15.17 12.37
N GLU A 16 21.74 14.05 12.72
CA GLU A 16 21.65 12.88 11.84
C GLU A 16 20.93 13.22 10.52
N ILE A 17 19.80 13.94 10.60
CA ILE A 17 19.07 14.38 9.41
C ILE A 17 19.95 15.31 8.56
N ASP A 18 20.66 16.24 9.17
CA ASP A 18 21.58 17.13 8.46
C ASP A 18 22.69 16.40 7.72
N THR A 19 23.25 15.35 8.34
CA THR A 19 24.28 14.52 7.70
C THR A 19 23.72 13.82 6.46
N LEU A 20 22.45 13.41 6.47
CA LEU A 20 21.82 12.67 5.38
C LEU A 20 21.30 13.56 4.25
N VAL A 21 20.64 14.68 4.56
CA VAL A 21 19.94 15.51 3.57
C VAL A 21 20.49 16.94 3.44
N GLY A 22 21.49 17.29 4.24
CA GLY A 22 22.05 18.62 4.32
C GLY A 22 21.13 19.63 5.03
N LYS A 23 21.69 20.79 5.38
CA LYS A 23 21.03 21.82 6.21
C LYS A 23 19.73 22.39 5.62
N ARG A 24 19.53 22.32 4.30
CA ARG A 24 18.33 22.83 3.61
C ARG A 24 17.28 21.75 3.32
N GLY A 25 17.58 20.46 3.54
CA GLY A 25 16.70 19.34 3.20
C GLY A 25 15.69 18.95 4.27
N ARG A 26 15.81 19.48 5.50
CA ARG A 26 15.04 19.03 6.67
C ARG A 26 13.52 19.06 6.49
N SER A 27 13.00 20.17 5.95
CA SER A 27 11.55 20.34 5.78
C SER A 27 10.96 19.31 4.81
N SER A 28 11.64 19.07 3.69
CA SER A 28 11.22 18.04 2.72
C SER A 28 11.30 16.66 3.35
N PHE A 29 12.43 16.34 3.99
CA PHE A 29 12.63 15.04 4.64
C PHE A 29 11.55 14.73 5.68
N LEU A 30 11.26 15.68 6.58
CA LEU A 30 10.24 15.52 7.61
C LEU A 30 8.84 15.43 7.01
N THR A 31 8.56 16.18 5.94
CA THR A 31 7.27 16.11 5.24
C THR A 31 7.06 14.72 4.62
N ASP A 32 8.08 14.20 3.94
CA ASP A 32 8.02 12.88 3.30
C ASP A 32 7.90 11.75 4.34
N ALA A 33 8.68 11.84 5.41
CA ALA A 33 8.61 10.90 6.54
C ALA A 33 7.23 10.92 7.20
N ALA A 34 6.67 12.10 7.46
CA ALA A 34 5.33 12.26 8.02
C ALA A 34 4.26 11.66 7.10
N TRP A 35 4.34 11.91 5.79
CA TRP A 35 3.41 11.30 4.83
C TRP A 35 3.50 9.78 4.79
N LYS A 36 4.71 9.23 4.85
CA LYS A 36 4.92 7.78 4.90
C LYS A 36 4.25 7.18 6.14
N GLU A 37 4.44 7.80 7.30
CA GLU A 37 3.86 7.29 8.55
C GLU A 37 2.34 7.45 8.58
N VAL A 38 1.79 8.58 8.12
CA VAL A 38 0.34 8.78 8.00
C VAL A 38 -0.29 7.72 7.10
N ARG A 39 0.35 7.39 5.96
CA ARG A 39 -0.14 6.32 5.06
C ARG A 39 -0.10 4.96 5.74
N ARG A 40 0.99 4.64 6.45
CA ARG A 40 1.13 3.39 7.21
C ARG A 40 0.01 3.24 8.23
N LEU A 41 -0.22 4.26 9.07
CA LEU A 41 -1.24 4.23 10.11
C LEU A 41 -2.65 4.10 9.53
N ARG A 42 -2.95 4.82 8.44
CA ARG A 42 -4.23 4.68 7.73
C ARG A 42 -4.43 3.28 7.17
N MET A 43 -3.37 2.67 6.62
CA MET A 43 -3.44 1.32 6.09
C MET A 43 -3.67 0.29 7.20
N LEU A 44 -2.97 0.41 8.32
CA LEU A 44 -3.18 -0.47 9.48
C LEU A 44 -4.62 -0.39 9.98
N LYS A 45 -5.14 0.83 10.14
CA LYS A 45 -6.53 1.04 10.54
C LYS A 45 -7.51 0.42 9.53
N ALA A 46 -7.28 0.60 8.23
CA ALA A 46 -8.11 -0.01 7.21
C ALA A 46 -8.05 -1.55 7.23
N LEU A 47 -6.90 -2.14 7.53
CA LEU A 47 -6.75 -3.59 7.69
C LEU A 47 -7.49 -4.11 8.92
N GLU A 48 -7.44 -3.38 10.03
CA GLU A 48 -8.21 -3.69 11.23
C GLU A 48 -9.73 -3.62 10.96
N GLU A 49 -10.19 -2.56 10.30
CA GLU A 49 -11.60 -2.39 9.91
C GLU A 49 -12.06 -3.43 8.88
N ALA A 50 -11.18 -3.84 7.96
CA ALA A 50 -11.47 -4.87 6.98
C ALA A 50 -11.33 -6.30 7.55
N SER A 51 -10.83 -6.46 8.78
CA SER A 51 -10.67 -7.77 9.39
C SER A 51 -12.03 -8.47 9.53
N GLY A 52 -12.13 -9.70 9.05
CA GLY A 52 -13.38 -10.46 9.06
C GLY A 52 -14.40 -10.08 7.97
N SER A 53 -14.11 -9.07 7.14
CA SER A 53 -14.93 -8.73 5.96
C SER A 53 -14.81 -9.75 4.82
N TRP A 54 -13.81 -10.63 4.88
CA TRP A 54 -13.60 -11.74 3.94
C TRP A 54 -13.73 -13.06 4.69
N LYS A 55 -14.77 -13.85 4.41
CA LYS A 55 -14.98 -15.18 5.02
C LYS A 55 -15.08 -16.24 3.93
N ASP A 56 -14.56 -17.44 4.22
CA ASP A 56 -14.61 -18.58 3.28
C ASP A 56 -16.04 -19.00 2.92
N LYS A 57 -17.01 -18.69 3.79
CA LYS A 57 -18.44 -18.94 3.54
C LYS A 57 -19.00 -18.06 2.41
N ASP A 58 -18.47 -16.85 2.27
CA ASP A 58 -18.91 -15.86 1.29
C ASP A 58 -18.22 -16.07 -0.07
N HIS A 59 -17.15 -16.89 -0.12
CA HIS A 59 -16.34 -17.17 -1.30
C HIS A 59 -16.13 -18.68 -1.56
N PRO A 60 -17.20 -19.45 -1.80
CA PRO A 60 -17.09 -20.89 -2.04
C PRO A 60 -16.23 -21.25 -3.27
N GLU A 61 -16.16 -20.37 -4.26
CA GLU A 61 -15.35 -20.50 -5.47
C GLU A 61 -13.85 -20.54 -5.21
N LEU A 62 -13.41 -20.10 -4.03
CA LEU A 62 -12.02 -20.10 -3.60
C LEU A 62 -11.67 -21.26 -2.65
N LYS A 63 -12.62 -22.16 -2.34
CA LYS A 63 -12.37 -23.33 -1.46
C LYS A 63 -11.17 -24.18 -1.88
N GLY A 64 -10.90 -24.27 -3.19
CA GLY A 64 -9.77 -25.01 -3.74
C GLY A 64 -8.43 -24.26 -3.71
N GLY A 65 -8.40 -23.06 -3.14
CA GLY A 65 -7.31 -22.10 -3.20
C GLY A 65 -7.44 -21.13 -4.38
N SER A 66 -6.91 -19.92 -4.19
CA SER A 66 -6.95 -18.84 -5.19
C SER A 66 -6.26 -19.22 -6.50
N ALA A 67 -5.17 -20.00 -6.44
CA ALA A 67 -4.45 -20.44 -7.64
C ALA A 67 -5.33 -21.25 -8.59
N LYS A 68 -6.10 -22.22 -8.08
CA LYS A 68 -7.02 -23.03 -8.89
C LYS A 68 -8.15 -22.20 -9.48
N HIS A 69 -8.65 -21.22 -8.71
CA HIS A 69 -9.67 -20.30 -9.18
C HIS A 69 -9.15 -19.43 -10.33
N VAL A 70 -7.96 -18.84 -10.20
CA VAL A 70 -7.32 -18.02 -11.25
C VAL A 70 -7.02 -18.85 -12.50
N GLU A 71 -6.57 -20.09 -12.35
CA GLU A 71 -6.34 -21.00 -13.48
C GLU A 71 -7.65 -21.28 -14.25
N LYS A 72 -8.75 -21.51 -13.55
CA LYS A 72 -10.07 -21.70 -14.17
C LYS A 72 -10.50 -20.45 -14.95
N LEU A 73 -10.37 -19.27 -14.34
CA LEU A 73 -10.69 -17.99 -15.00
C LEU A 73 -9.88 -17.76 -16.28
N ARG A 74 -8.57 -18.09 -16.26
CA ARG A 74 -7.70 -17.99 -17.45
C ARG A 74 -8.15 -18.93 -18.56
N LYS A 75 -8.44 -20.19 -18.23
CA LYS A 75 -8.96 -21.18 -19.21
C LYS A 75 -10.28 -20.74 -19.82
N GLU A 76 -11.16 -20.10 -19.05
CA GLU A 76 -12.43 -19.56 -19.54
C GLU A 76 -12.20 -18.35 -20.46
N ALA A 77 -11.29 -17.44 -20.10
CA ALA A 77 -10.90 -16.31 -20.93
C ALA A 77 -10.28 -16.77 -22.26
N ASP A 78 -9.33 -17.71 -22.23
CA ASP A 78 -8.67 -18.23 -23.42
C ASP A 78 -9.69 -18.87 -24.38
N LYS A 79 -10.64 -19.66 -23.85
CA LYS A 79 -11.75 -20.22 -24.64
C LYS A 79 -12.63 -19.13 -25.26
N ARG A 80 -12.88 -18.03 -24.54
CA ARG A 80 -13.69 -16.90 -25.01
C ARG A 80 -13.00 -16.11 -26.12
N PHE A 81 -11.68 -15.95 -26.06
CA PHE A 81 -10.89 -15.17 -27.02
C PHE A 81 -10.28 -15.99 -28.16
N ALA A 82 -10.32 -17.32 -28.08
CA ALA A 82 -9.93 -18.24 -29.16
C ALA A 82 -10.52 -17.94 -30.56
N PRO A 83 -11.79 -17.50 -30.72
CA PRO A 83 -12.31 -17.14 -32.04
C PRO A 83 -11.81 -15.78 -32.56
N VAL A 84 -11.40 -14.86 -31.68
CA VAL A 84 -10.91 -13.51 -32.05
C VAL A 84 -9.43 -13.54 -32.45
N THR A 85 -8.66 -14.44 -31.85
CA THR A 85 -7.21 -14.61 -32.07
C THR A 85 -6.86 -15.52 -33.26
N LYS A 86 -7.85 -16.16 -33.88
CA LYS A 86 -7.69 -17.05 -35.05
C LYS A 86 -7.69 -16.31 -36.42
N ARG A 87 -7.58 -14.98 -36.43
CA ARG A 87 -7.47 -14.15 -37.64
C ARG A 87 -6.03 -13.84 -37.99
#